data_AF-A0A5D3F887-F1
#
_entry.id   AF-A0A5D3F887-F1
#
_cell.length_a   1.000
_cell.length_b   1.000
_cell.length_c   1.000
_cell.angle_alpha   90.00
_cell.angle_beta   90.00
_cell.angle_gamma   90.00
#
_symmetry.space_group_name_H-M   'P 1'
#
loop_
_entity.id
_entity.type
_entity.pdbx_description
1 polymer ?
#
loop_
_entity_poly.entity_id
_entity_poly.type
_entity_poly.pdbx_seq_one_letter_code
_entity_poly.pdbx_strand_id
1 'polypeptide(L)'
;MSLIEQTKFMTAASELARNTLVHGGGGQVEIIELHRPGADTGERGIRLVFTDQGPGIADATQAMTDGYTASGGLGLGLSGARRLVEEFDLRTTLGSGTTVIITSWAHSGRPSRGTVPHDSNAGYSGATGSRWGNACG
;
A
#
# COMPACT_ATOMS: atom_id res chain seq x y z
N MET A 1 2.33 10.01 -9.41
CA MET A 1 2.62 9.33 -8.13
C MET A 1 3.28 10.33 -7.20
N SER A 2 2.65 10.62 -6.06
CA SER A 2 3.17 11.54 -5.04
C SER A 2 4.45 10.99 -4.39
N LEU A 3 5.26 11.86 -3.77
CA LEU A 3 6.47 11.44 -3.07
C LEU A 3 6.15 10.48 -1.91
N ILE A 4 5.04 10.69 -1.21
CA ILE A 4 4.60 9.82 -0.11
C ILE A 4 4.30 8.42 -0.62
N GLU A 5 3.57 8.30 -1.74
CA GLU A 5 3.29 7.01 -2.37
C GLU A 5 4.59 6.33 -2.81
N GLN A 6 5.55 7.08 -3.35
CA GLN A 6 6.84 6.53 -3.77
C GLN A 6 7.60 5.95 -2.58
N THR A 7 7.67 6.69 -1.48
CA THR A 7 8.31 6.21 -0.24
C THR A 7 7.61 4.96 0.29
N LYS A 8 6.27 4.94 0.32
CA LYS A 8 5.50 3.76 0.76
C LYS A 8 5.78 2.54 -0.11
N PHE A 9 5.76 2.70 -1.42
CA PHE A 9 6.01 1.61 -2.36
C PHE A 9 7.45 1.07 -2.23
N MET A 10 8.45 1.95 -2.14
CA MET A 10 9.85 1.55 -1.96
C MET A 10 10.10 0.88 -0.61
N THR A 11 9.39 1.33 0.44
CA THR A 11 9.45 0.69 1.76
C THR A 11 8.90 -0.73 1.70
N ALA A 12 7.72 -0.92 1.09
CA ALA A 12 7.12 -2.25 0.91
C ALA A 12 8.01 -3.16 0.06
N ALA A 13 8.55 -2.66 -1.05
CA ALA A 13 9.45 -3.41 -1.93
C ALA A 13 10.70 -3.89 -1.18
N SER A 14 11.29 -3.03 -0.35
CA SER A 14 12.50 -3.37 0.44
C SER A 14 12.22 -4.46 1.47
N GLU A 15 11.08 -4.39 2.16
CA GLU A 15 10.66 -5.44 3.11
C GLU A 15 10.39 -6.77 2.41
N LEU A 16 9.73 -6.75 1.25
CA LEU A 16 9.47 -7.97 0.49
C LEU A 16 10.74 -8.59 -0.06
N ALA A 17 11.66 -7.78 -0.60
CA ALA A 17 12.98 -8.24 -1.03
C ALA A 17 13.74 -8.91 0.12
N ARG A 18 13.71 -8.30 1.32
CA ARG A 18 14.30 -8.89 2.52
C ARG A 18 13.65 -10.21 2.88
N ASN A 19 12.31 -10.29 2.85
CA ASN A 19 11.60 -11.53 3.19
C ASN A 19 11.95 -12.66 2.22
N THR A 20 11.99 -12.38 0.92
CA THR A 20 12.44 -13.32 -0.12
C THR A 20 13.87 -13.81 0.15
N LEU A 21 14.77 -12.92 0.56
CA LEU A 21 16.15 -13.31 0.88
C LEU A 21 16.24 -14.13 2.19
N VAL A 22 15.69 -13.61 3.29
CA VAL A 22 15.89 -14.14 4.64
C VAL A 22 15.02 -15.38 4.91
N HIS A 23 13.77 -15.37 4.48
CA HIS A 23 12.83 -16.47 4.72
C HIS A 23 12.76 -17.42 3.51
N GLY A 24 12.92 -16.89 2.30
CA GLY A 24 12.96 -17.69 1.08
C GLY A 24 14.30 -18.40 0.83
N GLY A 25 15.37 -18.00 1.53
CA GLY A 25 16.72 -18.49 1.26
C GLY A 25 17.34 -17.92 -0.02
N GLY A 26 16.78 -16.80 -0.51
CA GLY A 26 17.09 -16.23 -1.82
C GLY A 26 15.88 -16.31 -2.76
N GLY A 27 15.98 -15.65 -3.91
CA GLY A 27 14.90 -15.59 -4.88
C GLY A 27 15.15 -14.53 -5.93
N GLN A 28 14.09 -14.15 -6.64
CA GLN A 28 14.13 -13.16 -7.70
C GLN A 28 13.04 -12.10 -7.54
N VAL A 29 13.31 -10.92 -8.11
CA VAL A 29 12.30 -9.88 -8.30
C VAL A 29 12.18 -9.58 -9.79
N GLU A 30 10.95 -9.63 -10.29
CA GLU A 30 10.61 -9.20 -11.65
C GLU A 30 9.91 -7.83 -11.57
N ILE A 31 10.32 -6.91 -12.44
CA ILE A 31 9.74 -5.57 -12.56
C ILE A 31 8.97 -5.52 -13.88
N ILE A 32 7.67 -5.26 -13.80
CA ILE A 32 6.76 -5.28 -14.93
C ILE A 32 6.09 -3.92 -15.06
N GLU A 33 6.25 -3.27 -16.20
CA GLU A 33 5.48 -2.09 -16.55
C GLU A 33 4.07 -2.51 -16.97
N LEU A 34 3.06 -1.88 -16.37
CA LEU A 34 1.66 -2.13 -16.65
C LEU A 34 1.02 -0.94 -17.35
N HIS A 35 0.06 -1.24 -18.21
CA HIS A 35 -0.76 -0.26 -18.90
C HIS A 35 -2.24 -0.63 -18.72
N ARG A 36 -3.03 0.29 -18.18
CA ARG A 36 -4.49 0.16 -18.10
C ARG A 36 -5.14 1.13 -19.10
N PRO A 37 -5.96 0.63 -20.03
CA PRO A 37 -6.82 1.48 -20.85
C PRO A 37 -7.87 2.17 -19.96
N GLY A 38 -7.92 3.50 -19.98
CA GLY A 38 -8.88 4.31 -19.20
C GLY A 38 -8.27 5.57 -18.60
N ALA A 39 -9.07 6.66 -18.57
CA ALA A 39 -8.68 8.07 -18.44
C ALA A 39 -7.86 8.58 -19.64
N ASP A 40 -8.03 9.86 -20.02
CA ASP A 40 -7.72 10.46 -21.33
C ASP A 40 -6.29 10.27 -21.89
N THR A 41 -5.36 9.68 -21.13
CA THR A 41 -3.99 9.35 -21.54
C THR A 41 -3.51 7.93 -21.18
N GLY A 42 -4.39 7.06 -20.66
CA GLY A 42 -4.03 5.73 -20.14
C GLY A 42 -3.26 5.80 -18.81
N GLU A 43 -3.53 4.85 -17.91
CA GLU A 43 -2.80 4.73 -16.64
C GLU A 43 -1.60 3.79 -16.79
N ARG A 44 -0.42 4.26 -16.40
CA ARG A 44 0.79 3.43 -16.29
C ARG A 44 0.94 2.93 -14.86
N GLY A 45 1.51 1.74 -14.68
CA GLY A 45 1.80 1.17 -13.37
C GLY A 45 3.10 0.40 -13.34
N ILE A 46 3.61 0.13 -12.15
CA ILE A 46 4.75 -0.74 -11.92
C ILE A 46 4.28 -1.88 -11.02
N ARG A 47 4.57 -3.11 -11.45
CA ARG A 47 4.37 -4.32 -10.66
C ARG A 47 5.70 -4.95 -10.32
N LEU A 48 5.86 -5.34 -9.06
CA LEU A 48 6.98 -6.13 -8.58
C LEU A 48 6.47 -7.52 -8.22
N VAL A 49 7.13 -8.55 -8.73
CA VAL A 49 6.85 -9.96 -8.42
C VAL A 49 8.07 -10.54 -7.73
N PHE A 50 7.94 -10.81 -6.44
CA PHE A 50 8.96 -11.45 -5.62
C PHE A 50 8.68 -12.94 -5.56
N THR A 51 9.64 -13.78 -5.93
CA THR A 51 9.49 -15.24 -5.89
C THR A 51 10.69 -15.90 -5.23
N ASP A 52 10.44 -16.78 -4.28
CA ASP A 52 11.42 -17.68 -3.68
C ASP A 52 11.00 -19.15 -3.81
N GLN A 53 11.95 -20.04 -3.54
CA GLN A 53 11.76 -21.50 -3.47
C GLN A 53 11.97 -22.01 -2.05
N GLY A 54 11.68 -21.15 -1.06
CA GLY A 54 11.90 -21.45 0.35
C GLY A 54 10.85 -22.40 0.94
N PRO A 55 10.74 -22.46 2.27
CA PRO A 55 9.82 -23.36 2.95
C PRO A 55 8.34 -23.00 2.75
N GLY A 56 8.02 -21.85 2.15
CA GLY A 56 6.65 -21.35 2.09
C GLY A 56 6.11 -20.93 3.46
N ILE A 57 4.83 -20.55 3.49
CA ILE A 57 4.13 -20.08 4.69
C ILE A 57 3.02 -21.09 5.02
N ALA A 58 3.05 -21.64 6.23
CA ALA A 58 2.10 -22.66 6.67
C ALA A 58 0.66 -22.12 6.82
N ASP A 59 0.52 -20.92 7.39
CA ASP A 59 -0.76 -20.23 7.53
C ASP A 59 -0.65 -18.81 6.97
N ALA A 60 -1.08 -18.66 5.71
CA ALA A 60 -1.10 -17.38 5.03
C ALA A 60 -2.05 -16.37 5.70
N THR A 61 -3.14 -16.83 6.31
CA THR A 61 -4.10 -15.94 6.99
C THR A 61 -3.45 -15.33 8.23
N GLN A 62 -2.77 -16.16 9.03
CA GLN A 62 -2.02 -15.69 10.19
C GLN A 62 -0.88 -14.75 9.77
N ALA A 63 -0.14 -15.06 8.71
CA ALA A 63 0.95 -14.21 8.21
C ALA A 63 0.48 -12.82 7.72
N MET A 64 -0.79 -12.72 7.33
CA MET A 64 -1.44 -11.47 6.94
C MET A 64 -2.13 -10.74 8.11
N THR A 65 -2.06 -11.28 9.33
CA THR A 65 -2.63 -10.64 10.53
C THR A 65 -1.69 -9.53 11.06
N ASP A 66 -2.28 -8.46 11.59
CA ASP A 66 -1.53 -7.34 12.14
C ASP A 66 -0.69 -7.76 13.36
N GLY A 67 0.55 -7.27 13.41
CA GLY A 67 1.50 -7.60 14.47
C GLY A 67 2.25 -8.92 14.29
N TYR A 68 1.87 -9.77 13.33
CA TYR A 68 2.70 -10.90 12.93
C TYR A 68 3.94 -10.39 12.19
N THR A 69 5.08 -10.45 12.86
CA THR A 69 6.37 -10.03 12.30
C THR A 69 7.32 -11.23 12.30
N ALA A 70 7.88 -11.51 11.14
CA ALA A 70 9.06 -12.35 11.07
C ALA A 70 10.26 -11.46 11.46
N SER A 71 11.06 -11.89 12.42
CA SER A 71 12.06 -11.06 13.08
C SER A 71 13.13 -10.49 12.10
N GLY A 72 13.51 -9.23 12.30
CA GLY A 72 14.74 -8.62 11.77
C GLY A 72 14.64 -7.65 10.58
N GLY A 73 13.45 -7.19 10.16
CA GLY A 73 13.25 -6.16 9.11
C GLY A 73 12.81 -4.79 9.66
N LEU A 74 12.19 -3.92 8.84
CA LEU A 74 11.56 -2.65 9.29
C LEU A 74 10.36 -2.84 10.24
N GLY A 75 10.10 -4.08 10.68
CA GLY A 75 9.01 -4.42 11.60
C GLY A 75 7.62 -4.38 10.97
N LEU A 76 7.54 -4.31 9.65
CA LEU A 76 6.27 -4.21 8.93
C LEU A 76 5.67 -5.59 8.66
N GLY A 77 6.49 -6.59 8.37
CA GLY A 77 6.02 -7.91 7.95
C GLY A 77 5.18 -7.87 6.65
N LEU A 78 4.54 -8.98 6.30
CA LEU A 78 3.69 -9.07 5.11
C LEU A 78 2.42 -8.20 5.24
N SER A 79 1.82 -8.14 6.44
CA SER A 79 0.66 -7.29 6.69
C SER A 79 0.98 -5.80 6.57
N GLY A 80 2.16 -5.36 7.03
CA GLY A 80 2.62 -3.99 6.85
C GLY A 80 2.95 -3.62 5.41
N ALA A 81 3.61 -4.51 4.66
CA ALA A 81 3.85 -4.29 3.24
C ALA A 81 2.54 -4.11 2.46
N ARG A 82 1.51 -4.93 2.74
CA ARG A 82 0.17 -4.81 2.14
C ARG A 82 -0.48 -3.44 2.41
N ARG A 83 -0.30 -2.85 3.60
CA ARG A 83 -0.89 -1.52 3.93
C ARG A 83 -0.27 -0.36 3.15
N LEU A 84 0.95 -0.54 2.64
CA LEU A 84 1.70 0.51 1.98
C LEU A 84 1.43 0.60 0.47
N VAL A 85 0.87 -0.45 -0.12
CA VAL A 85 0.68 -0.58 -1.58
C VAL A 85 -0.81 -0.58 -1.94
N GLU A 86 -1.10 -0.30 -3.20
CA GLU A 86 -2.47 -0.27 -3.71
C GLU A 86 -3.01 -1.67 -3.99
N GLU A 87 -2.20 -2.51 -4.64
CA GLU A 87 -2.53 -3.89 -4.94
C GLU A 87 -1.48 -4.81 -4.35
N PHE A 88 -1.95 -5.90 -3.75
CA PHE A 88 -1.14 -6.91 -3.09
C PHE A 88 -1.74 -8.30 -3.34
N ASP A 89 -0.91 -9.26 -3.74
CA ASP A 89 -1.27 -10.67 -3.87
C ASP A 89 -0.18 -11.54 -3.22
N LEU A 90 -0.59 -12.61 -2.53
CA LEU A 90 0.29 -13.56 -1.87
C LEU A 90 -0.11 -14.97 -2.28
N ARG A 91 0.84 -15.71 -2.84
CA ARG A 91 0.71 -17.13 -3.16
C ARG A 91 1.83 -17.85 -2.46
N THR A 92 1.51 -18.91 -1.75
CA THR A 92 2.52 -19.64 -0.99
C THR A 92 2.06 -21.08 -0.85
N THR A 93 3.01 -22.01 -0.86
CA THR A 93 2.73 -23.42 -0.67
C THR A 93 3.83 -23.98 0.21
N LEU A 94 3.45 -24.64 1.30
CA LEU A 94 4.38 -25.21 2.25
C LEU A 94 5.33 -26.19 1.53
N GLY A 95 6.63 -25.95 1.66
CA GLY A 95 7.71 -26.70 1.00
C GLY A 95 7.95 -26.35 -0.47
N SER A 96 7.25 -25.38 -1.06
CA SER A 96 7.40 -25.00 -2.48
C SER A 96 7.65 -23.50 -2.71
N GLY A 97 7.88 -22.74 -1.65
CA GLY A 97 8.20 -21.31 -1.73
C GLY A 97 6.99 -20.38 -1.68
N THR A 98 7.29 -19.11 -1.94
CA THR A 98 6.34 -17.99 -1.86
C THR A 98 6.50 -17.05 -3.05
N THR A 99 5.38 -16.54 -3.54
CA THR A 99 5.29 -15.44 -4.50
C THR A 99 4.48 -14.30 -3.90
N VAL A 100 5.05 -13.10 -3.88
CA VAL A 100 4.35 -11.87 -3.48
C VAL A 100 4.34 -10.89 -4.64
N ILE A 101 3.18 -10.33 -4.95
CA ILE A 101 3.01 -9.37 -6.03
C ILE A 101 2.52 -8.06 -5.44
N ILE A 102 3.18 -6.95 -5.77
CA ILE A 102 2.69 -5.60 -5.43
C ILE A 102 2.62 -4.73 -6.68
N THR A 103 1.62 -3.84 -6.75
CA THR A 103 1.47 -2.90 -7.87
C THR A 103 1.20 -1.48 -7.34
N SER A 104 1.76 -0.48 -8.03
CA SER A 104 1.37 0.92 -7.88
C SER A 104 1.13 1.57 -9.23
N TRP A 105 0.18 2.51 -9.29
CA TRP A 105 -0.22 3.19 -10.50
C TRP A 105 0.21 4.65 -10.50
N ALA A 106 0.73 5.12 -11.62
CA ALA A 106 0.97 6.54 -11.87
C ALA A 106 -0.38 7.23 -12.11
N HIS A 107 -0.97 7.75 -11.04
CA HIS A 107 -2.20 8.54 -11.14
C HIS A 107 -1.87 9.88 -11.79
N SER A 108 -2.15 10.03 -13.07
CA SER A 108 -2.13 11.32 -13.78
C SER A 108 -3.48 12.01 -13.58
N GLY A 109 -3.54 13.00 -12.69
CA GLY A 109 -4.63 13.98 -12.68
C GLY A 109 -5.72 13.84 -11.61
N ARG A 110 -5.59 12.96 -10.61
CA ARG A 110 -6.51 12.97 -9.45
C ARG A 110 -5.90 13.82 -8.33
N PRO A 111 -6.54 14.91 -7.86
CA PRO A 111 -6.09 15.57 -6.65
C PRO A 111 -6.07 14.54 -5.53
N SER A 112 -4.96 14.44 -4.81
CA SER A 112 -4.88 13.67 -3.57
C SER A 112 -6.08 14.06 -2.71
N ARG A 113 -6.86 13.06 -2.27
CA ARG A 113 -8.08 13.24 -1.47
C ARG A 113 -7.70 14.01 -0.18
N GLY A 114 -7.81 15.34 -0.23
CA GLY A 114 -7.19 16.23 0.75
C GLY A 114 -7.01 17.66 0.25
N THR A 115 -8.02 18.24 -0.37
CA THR A 115 -8.16 19.70 -0.43
C THR A 115 -9.64 20.00 -0.31
N VAL A 116 -10.06 20.44 0.88
CA VAL A 116 -11.35 21.11 1.03
C VAL A 116 -11.19 22.44 0.29
N PRO A 117 -12.01 22.76 -0.72
CA PRO A 117 -11.98 24.09 -1.31
C PRO A 117 -12.27 25.11 -0.21
N HIS A 118 -11.33 26.02 0.03
CA HIS A 118 -11.61 27.22 0.81
C HIS A 118 -12.33 28.18 -0.12
N ASP A 119 -13.66 28.16 -0.09
CA ASP A 119 -14.50 29.11 -0.81
C ASP A 119 -14.26 30.51 -0.23
N SER A 120 -13.29 31.24 -0.75
CA SER A 120 -13.13 32.67 -0.45
C SER A 120 -14.12 33.48 -1.27
N ASN A 121 -15.43 33.27 -1.05
CA ASN A 121 -16.46 34.26 -1.35
C ASN A 121 -17.81 33.92 -0.68
N ALA A 122 -17.90 34.10 0.63
CA ALA A 122 -19.19 34.23 1.31
C ALA A 122 -19.20 35.56 2.08
N GLY A 123 -19.82 36.57 1.46
CA GLY A 123 -20.06 37.86 2.10
C GLY A 123 -20.88 37.68 3.37
N TYR A 124 -20.34 38.18 4.48
CA TYR A 124 -21.03 38.22 5.76
C TYR A 124 -22.04 39.37 5.73
N SER A 125 -23.31 39.06 5.48
CA SER A 125 -24.45 39.92 5.81
C SER A 125 -25.29 39.20 6.85
N GLY A 126 -25.54 39.88 7.96
CA GLY A 126 -25.89 39.28 9.24
C GLY A 126 -27.28 38.63 9.34
N ALA A 127 -27.42 37.80 10.37
CA ALA A 127 -28.66 37.65 11.13
C ALA A 127 -28.39 36.96 12.46
N THR A 128 -28.88 37.58 13.52
CA THR A 128 -29.00 37.13 14.90
C THR A 128 -29.79 35.81 15.02
N GLY A 129 -29.38 34.89 15.91
CA GLY A 129 -30.22 33.74 16.26
C GLY A 129 -29.54 32.61 17.06
N SER A 130 -29.45 32.80 18.38
CA SER A 130 -29.66 31.82 19.46
C SER A 130 -29.42 30.30 19.23
N ARG A 131 -28.66 29.73 20.20
CA ARG A 131 -28.84 28.42 20.88
C ARG A 131 -27.94 27.26 20.44
N TRP A 132 -26.81 27.09 21.14
CA TRP A 132 -26.18 25.79 21.37
C TRP A 132 -26.15 25.55 22.88
N GLY A 133 -26.96 24.58 23.31
CA GLY A 133 -27.10 24.16 24.69
C GLY A 133 -26.05 23.14 25.08
N ASN A 134 -25.61 23.29 26.33
CA ASN A 134 -24.66 22.48 27.07
C ASN A 134 -25.09 21.01 27.20
N ALA A 135 -24.14 20.08 27.06
CA ALA A 135 -24.23 18.74 27.62
C ALA A 135 -22.82 18.15 27.84
N CYS A 136 -22.18 18.55 28.94
CA CYS A 136 -21.18 17.78 29.65
C CYS A 136 -21.53 17.92 31.14
N GLY A 137 -21.87 16.80 31.78
CA GLY A 137 -22.34 16.72 33.18
C GLY A 137 -23.29 15.55 33.36
#